data_AF-A0A2E9C9V4-F1
#
_entry.id   AF-A0A2E9C9V4-F1
#
_cell.length_a   1.000
_cell.length_b   1.000
_cell.length_c   1.000
_cell.angle_alpha   90.00
_cell.angle_beta   90.00
_cell.angle_gamma   90.00
#
_symmetry.space_group_name_H-M   'P 1'
#
loop_
_entity.id
_entity.type
_entity.pdbx_description
1 polymer ?
#
loop_
_entity_poly.entity_id
_entity_poly.type
_entity_poly.pdbx_seq_one_letter_code
_entity_poly.pdbx_strand_id
1 'polypeptide(L)'
;MGLGKKKKDGNNLPPPPGLPPMPMPPAPGVPMPPAPGMPMPPAPGMPLPNPAPAAPAAPAPPAPTSPAGPPPVPTPQNAAPPVAPPAATPEAPAPVAIEALPPSPAPEPVVVVEEEDSYAGLYAKKSGKPLQQVYGHIDRISQGEIGSLLERYSDRFGHELDRDIIVMRKEERDDKAAEIRDSPTVQLLNQEEEENSHLDGETLIELNSQLETVEAELRRLKPEYQAAKEVGDRQLLRELRPSLETLMAERKLIKAVIAGEAELDELFASDDEEEEYEEEEESHVAEVAEDDDDDLFPYFVTIIDSFLGELPEDEVTAFTQSEGFEVYRVVASDPEAASDDDRTEFFSVVDSLLGGMPDDAVLAFTKSDDFEVYRAIGAMYS
;
A
#
# COMPACT_ATOMS: atom_id res chain seq x y z
N MET A 1 -42.22 -1.03 59.70
CA MET A 1 -42.70 0.37 59.66
C MET A 1 -41.45 1.23 59.68
N GLY A 2 -40.96 1.81 58.57
CA GLY A 2 -41.61 2.84 57.74
C GLY A 2 -41.79 4.11 58.59
N LEU A 3 -41.35 5.33 58.25
CA LEU A 3 -40.75 5.97 57.08
C LEU A 3 -40.20 7.33 57.59
N GLY A 4 -39.11 7.84 57.01
CA GLY A 4 -38.65 9.21 57.23
C GLY A 4 -37.68 9.67 56.15
N LYS A 5 -38.21 10.28 55.09
CA LYS A 5 -37.50 10.66 53.85
C LYS A 5 -36.50 11.79 54.10
N LYS A 6 -35.21 11.56 53.81
CA LYS A 6 -34.20 12.63 53.62
C LYS A 6 -34.40 13.26 52.24
N LYS A 7 -34.66 14.57 52.19
CA LYS A 7 -34.57 15.37 50.98
C LYS A 7 -33.11 15.73 50.71
N LYS A 8 -32.80 15.73 49.42
CA LYS A 8 -31.52 15.91 48.75
C LYS A 8 -31.29 17.40 48.53
N ASP A 9 -30.34 17.98 49.24
CA ASP A 9 -29.78 19.30 48.91
C ASP A 9 -28.57 19.07 48.01
N GLY A 10 -28.75 19.34 46.72
CA GLY A 10 -27.70 19.29 45.72
C GLY A 10 -26.94 20.62 45.68
N ASN A 11 -25.64 20.53 45.95
CA ASN A 11 -24.53 21.30 45.41
C ASN A 11 -24.86 22.66 44.75
N ASN A 12 -24.53 23.72 45.48
CA ASN A 12 -24.26 25.05 44.94
C ASN A 12 -22.77 25.10 44.55
N LEU A 13 -22.43 24.70 43.32
CA LEU A 13 -21.11 24.99 42.72
C LEU A 13 -21.26 26.13 41.70
N PRO A 14 -20.28 27.06 41.62
CA PRO A 14 -20.27 28.10 40.60
C PRO A 14 -20.09 27.50 39.19
N PRO A 15 -20.63 28.13 38.14
CA PRO A 15 -20.47 27.64 36.77
C PRO A 15 -19.01 27.76 36.30
N PRO A 16 -18.52 26.82 35.46
CA PRO A 16 -17.20 26.92 34.86
C PRO A 16 -17.11 28.11 33.88
N PRO A 17 -15.92 28.68 33.66
CA PRO A 17 -15.72 29.81 32.76
C PRO A 17 -16.08 29.42 31.31
N GLY A 18 -16.76 30.35 30.63
CA GLY A 18 -17.42 30.12 29.36
C GLY A 18 -16.46 29.80 28.20
N LEU A 19 -16.75 28.69 27.52
CA LEU A 19 -16.30 28.43 26.16
C LEU A 19 -16.93 29.47 25.21
N PRO A 20 -16.18 30.00 24.23
CA PRO A 20 -16.79 30.85 23.20
C PRO A 20 -17.83 30.05 22.40
N PRO A 21 -18.94 30.68 21.98
CA PRO A 21 -19.99 30.00 21.25
C PRO A 21 -19.48 29.47 19.90
N MET A 22 -19.71 28.18 19.65
CA MET A 22 -19.50 27.55 18.34
C MET A 22 -20.31 28.29 17.25
N PRO A 23 -19.76 28.49 16.04
CA PRO A 23 -20.49 29.14 14.97
C PRO A 23 -21.65 28.23 14.51
N MET A 24 -22.85 28.79 14.44
CA MET A 24 -24.02 28.09 13.90
C MET A 24 -23.79 27.72 12.43
N PRO A 25 -24.33 26.58 11.95
CA PRO A 25 -24.31 26.26 10.53
C PRO A 25 -25.16 27.30 9.75
N PRO A 26 -24.72 27.75 8.56
CA PRO A 26 -25.41 28.79 7.82
C PRO A 26 -26.77 28.29 7.28
N ALA A 27 -27.76 29.17 7.36
CA ALA A 27 -29.08 28.94 6.76
C ALA A 27 -28.96 28.84 5.21
N PRO A 28 -29.76 27.98 4.57
CA PRO A 28 -29.69 27.75 3.13
C PRO A 28 -30.14 29.00 2.35
N GLY A 29 -29.28 29.49 1.45
CA GLY A 29 -29.65 30.48 0.43
C GLY A 29 -28.89 31.81 0.43
N VAL A 30 -27.77 31.95 1.15
CA VAL A 30 -26.94 33.17 1.10
C VAL A 30 -25.57 32.84 0.48
N PRO A 31 -25.09 33.56 -0.55
CA PRO A 31 -23.81 33.27 -1.19
C PRO A 31 -22.63 33.54 -0.25
N MET A 32 -21.64 32.65 -0.28
CA MET A 32 -20.42 32.72 0.54
C MET A 32 -19.63 34.02 0.29
N PRO A 33 -19.01 34.61 1.32
CA PRO A 33 -17.99 35.64 1.10
C PRO A 33 -16.74 35.01 0.47
N PRO A 34 -16.05 35.70 -0.45
CA PRO A 34 -14.87 35.17 -1.12
C PRO A 34 -13.68 35.08 -0.15
N ALA A 35 -12.91 33.99 -0.28
CA ALA A 35 -11.65 33.80 0.43
C ALA A 35 -10.62 34.89 0.04
N PRO A 36 -9.74 35.32 0.96
CA PRO A 36 -8.71 36.31 0.67
C PRO A 36 -7.69 35.76 -0.34
N GLY A 37 -7.46 36.48 -1.46
CA GLY A 37 -6.34 36.20 -2.36
C GLY A 37 -6.67 35.94 -3.84
N MET A 38 -7.94 35.93 -4.25
CA MET A 38 -8.31 35.81 -5.68
C MET A 38 -8.67 37.17 -6.30
N PRO A 39 -8.19 37.49 -7.53
CA PRO A 39 -8.55 38.72 -8.22
C PRO A 39 -10.05 38.73 -8.58
N MET A 40 -10.72 39.84 -8.28
CA MET A 40 -12.15 40.02 -8.55
C MET A 40 -12.47 39.93 -10.06
N PRO A 41 -13.61 39.34 -10.44
CA PRO A 41 -14.09 39.45 -11.81
C PRO A 41 -14.52 40.90 -12.12
N PRO A 42 -14.32 41.39 -13.35
CA PRO A 42 -14.61 42.77 -13.70
C PRO A 42 -16.12 43.04 -13.71
N ALA A 43 -16.53 44.16 -13.13
CA ALA A 43 -17.91 44.64 -13.16
C ALA A 43 -18.31 45.03 -14.60
N PRO A 44 -19.55 44.71 -15.04
CA PRO A 44 -20.01 45.03 -16.39
C PRO A 44 -20.28 46.53 -16.54
N GLY A 45 -19.60 47.19 -17.49
CA GLY A 45 -20.00 48.52 -17.95
C GLY A 45 -18.94 49.60 -18.17
N MET A 46 -17.64 49.28 -18.27
CA MET A 46 -16.62 50.28 -18.65
C MET A 46 -16.00 49.99 -20.03
N PRO A 47 -15.71 51.02 -20.84
CA PRO A 47 -15.21 50.87 -22.21
C PRO A 47 -13.78 50.31 -22.25
N LEU A 48 -13.54 49.40 -23.20
CA LEU A 48 -12.25 48.78 -23.49
C LEU A 48 -11.18 49.84 -23.81
N PRO A 49 -9.96 49.75 -23.24
CA PRO A 49 -8.82 50.46 -23.78
C PRO A 49 -8.33 49.77 -25.06
N ASN A 50 -8.02 50.61 -26.05
CA ASN A 50 -7.53 50.29 -27.39
C ASN A 50 -6.25 49.42 -27.37
N PRO A 51 -6.06 48.46 -28.30
CA PRO A 51 -4.87 47.63 -28.32
C PRO A 51 -3.64 48.43 -28.78
N ALA A 52 -2.54 48.32 -28.03
CA ALA A 52 -1.23 48.79 -28.45
C ALA A 52 -0.65 47.88 -29.55
N PRO A 53 0.21 48.42 -30.44
CA PRO A 53 0.62 47.76 -31.69
C PRO A 53 1.56 46.58 -31.46
N ALA A 54 1.42 45.58 -32.34
CA ALA A 54 2.21 44.36 -32.39
C ALA A 54 3.72 44.63 -32.46
N ALA A 55 4.47 44.06 -31.51
CA ALA A 55 5.90 43.87 -31.62
C ALA A 55 6.19 42.68 -32.57
N PRO A 56 7.30 42.71 -33.32
CA PRO A 56 7.56 41.76 -34.39
C PRO A 56 7.88 40.37 -33.86
N ALA A 57 7.33 39.35 -34.54
CA ALA A 57 7.60 37.95 -34.29
C ALA A 57 9.10 37.64 -34.40
N ALA A 58 9.67 37.11 -33.32
CA ALA A 58 10.93 36.37 -33.38
C ALA A 58 10.68 35.00 -34.05
N PRO A 59 11.64 34.49 -34.84
CA PRO A 59 11.46 33.27 -35.61
C PRO A 59 11.35 32.05 -34.69
N ALA A 60 10.41 31.16 -35.00
CA ALA A 60 10.23 29.89 -34.32
C ALA A 60 11.51 29.03 -34.42
N PRO A 61 11.94 28.35 -33.34
CA PRO A 61 12.97 27.33 -33.43
C PRO A 61 12.44 26.12 -34.24
N PRO A 62 13.30 25.45 -35.03
CA PRO A 62 12.90 24.29 -35.81
C PRO A 62 12.47 23.13 -34.90
N ALA A 63 11.41 22.43 -35.30
CA ALA A 63 10.92 21.23 -34.64
C ALA A 63 12.03 20.16 -34.50
N PRO A 64 12.14 19.47 -33.36
CA PRO A 64 13.02 18.33 -33.25
C PRO A 64 12.51 17.20 -34.15
N THR A 65 13.34 16.80 -35.09
CA THR A 65 13.18 15.60 -35.90
C THR A 65 13.25 14.38 -34.99
N SER A 66 12.20 13.55 -35.00
CA SER A 66 12.19 12.24 -34.36
C SER A 66 13.34 11.36 -34.89
N PRO A 67 14.19 10.79 -34.04
CA PRO A 67 15.06 9.70 -34.45
C PRO A 67 14.31 8.37 -34.37
N ALA A 68 14.32 7.70 -35.52
CA ALA A 68 14.38 6.24 -35.72
C ALA A 68 13.69 5.32 -34.69
N GLY A 69 12.63 4.66 -35.16
CA GLY A 69 12.07 3.48 -34.50
C GLY A 69 13.06 2.29 -34.44
N PRO A 70 12.79 1.32 -33.55
CA PRO A 70 13.64 0.15 -33.37
C PRO A 70 13.63 -0.79 -34.60
N PRO A 71 14.73 -1.53 -34.85
CA PRO A 71 14.91 -2.35 -36.04
C PRO A 71 14.03 -3.61 -36.06
N PRO A 72 13.74 -4.18 -37.25
CA PRO A 72 12.90 -5.37 -37.40
C PRO A 72 13.63 -6.65 -36.98
N VAL A 73 12.90 -7.47 -36.21
CA VAL A 73 13.26 -8.85 -35.87
C VAL A 73 13.18 -9.76 -37.12
N PRO A 74 14.21 -10.58 -37.43
CA PRO A 74 14.17 -11.49 -38.56
C PRO A 74 13.36 -12.76 -38.27
N THR A 75 12.34 -13.01 -39.08
CA THR A 75 11.70 -14.33 -39.28
C THR A 75 12.66 -15.34 -39.91
N PRO A 76 12.83 -16.55 -39.35
CA PRO A 76 13.40 -17.67 -40.10
C PRO A 76 12.31 -18.43 -40.87
N GLN A 77 12.48 -18.47 -42.19
CA GLN A 77 11.71 -19.31 -43.11
C GLN A 77 12.40 -20.68 -43.27
N ASN A 78 11.60 -21.73 -43.10
CA ASN A 78 11.63 -23.00 -43.84
C ASN A 78 12.85 -23.94 -43.73
N ALA A 79 12.66 -25.09 -43.06
CA ALA A 79 13.38 -26.31 -43.38
C ALA A 79 12.51 -27.56 -43.11
N ALA A 80 12.35 -28.37 -44.16
CA ALA A 80 11.56 -29.60 -44.21
C ALA A 80 12.14 -30.73 -43.34
N PRO A 81 11.32 -31.69 -42.89
CA PRO A 81 11.80 -32.86 -42.15
C PRO A 81 12.40 -33.92 -43.10
N PRO A 82 13.52 -34.57 -42.74
CA PRO A 82 14.02 -35.73 -43.45
C PRO A 82 13.36 -37.03 -42.97
N VAL A 83 13.46 -38.02 -43.86
CA VAL A 83 12.77 -39.31 -43.89
C VAL A 83 13.72 -40.45 -43.41
N ALA A 84 13.12 -41.51 -42.83
CA ALA A 84 13.56 -42.94 -42.79
C ALA A 84 14.56 -43.44 -41.71
N PRO A 85 14.62 -44.78 -41.41
CA PRO A 85 13.56 -45.82 -41.32
C PRO A 85 13.84 -46.87 -40.16
N PRO A 86 13.48 -48.19 -40.19
CA PRO A 86 12.70 -48.83 -39.12
C PRO A 86 13.34 -50.08 -38.45
N ALA A 87 12.75 -50.57 -37.35
CA ALA A 87 12.81 -51.95 -36.80
C ALA A 87 12.15 -51.92 -35.40
N ALA A 88 11.53 -52.94 -34.81
CA ALA A 88 10.98 -54.23 -35.20
C ALA A 88 10.11 -54.64 -34.00
N THR A 89 9.00 -55.34 -34.26
CA THR A 89 8.04 -55.93 -33.31
C THR A 89 8.70 -56.95 -32.36
N PRO A 90 8.08 -57.27 -31.21
CA PRO A 90 7.20 -58.46 -31.17
C PRO A 90 5.98 -58.40 -30.21
N GLU A 91 4.87 -59.00 -30.68
CA GLU A 91 4.05 -60.06 -30.04
C GLU A 91 3.06 -59.75 -28.87
N ALA A 92 1.76 -59.81 -29.22
CA ALA A 92 0.53 -60.42 -28.63
C ALA A 92 0.47 -60.89 -27.14
N PRO A 93 -0.71 -61.29 -26.55
CA PRO A 93 -2.10 -61.38 -27.04
C PRO A 93 -3.19 -60.79 -26.08
N ALA A 94 -4.46 -60.85 -26.50
CA ALA A 94 -5.67 -60.43 -25.77
C ALA A 94 -6.03 -61.29 -24.52
N PRO A 95 -6.82 -60.75 -23.58
CA PRO A 95 -7.63 -61.57 -22.68
C PRO A 95 -9.16 -61.37 -22.84
N VAL A 96 -9.77 -62.47 -23.28
CA VAL A 96 -11.00 -63.15 -22.84
C VAL A 96 -12.04 -62.48 -21.92
N ALA A 97 -13.29 -62.83 -22.28
CA ALA A 97 -14.57 -62.70 -21.59
C ALA A 97 -14.62 -63.28 -20.17
N ILE A 98 -15.50 -62.73 -19.34
CA ILE A 98 -15.96 -63.33 -18.09
C ILE A 98 -17.50 -63.45 -18.14
N GLU A 99 -17.92 -64.63 -17.72
CA GLU A 99 -19.23 -65.25 -17.76
C GLU A 99 -20.13 -64.85 -16.57
N ALA A 100 -21.40 -65.22 -16.67
CA ALA A 100 -22.57 -64.72 -15.93
C ALA A 100 -22.74 -65.19 -14.47
N LEU A 101 -23.63 -64.50 -13.72
CA LEU A 101 -24.58 -65.04 -12.73
C LEU A 101 -25.75 -64.01 -12.52
N PRO A 102 -26.93 -64.38 -11.94
CA PRO A 102 -28.26 -64.09 -12.49
C PRO A 102 -29.06 -62.99 -11.72
N PRO A 103 -30.24 -62.58 -12.22
CA PRO A 103 -30.98 -61.40 -11.75
C PRO A 103 -31.91 -61.67 -10.55
N SER A 104 -32.18 -60.62 -9.76
CA SER A 104 -33.27 -60.58 -8.77
C SER A 104 -34.07 -59.26 -8.92
N PRO A 105 -35.41 -59.27 -8.72
CA PRO A 105 -36.35 -58.58 -9.61
C PRO A 105 -36.91 -57.21 -9.17
N ALA A 106 -37.18 -56.38 -10.19
CA ALA A 106 -38.26 -55.39 -10.42
C ALA A 106 -38.59 -54.32 -9.34
N PRO A 107 -38.83 -53.07 -9.77
CA PRO A 107 -40.19 -52.71 -10.18
C PRO A 107 -40.33 -52.02 -11.55
N GLU A 108 -41.59 -51.96 -11.98
CA GLU A 108 -42.19 -51.83 -13.31
C GLU A 108 -41.88 -50.57 -14.16
N PRO A 109 -42.01 -50.66 -15.50
CA PRO A 109 -41.62 -49.60 -16.44
C PRO A 109 -42.61 -48.44 -16.56
N VAL A 110 -42.02 -47.26 -16.71
CA VAL A 110 -42.63 -46.01 -17.15
C VAL A 110 -43.26 -46.20 -18.53
N VAL A 111 -44.54 -45.85 -18.69
CA VAL A 111 -45.19 -45.73 -19.99
C VAL A 111 -44.57 -44.54 -20.71
N VAL A 112 -43.67 -44.83 -21.66
CA VAL A 112 -43.16 -43.87 -22.63
C VAL A 112 -44.31 -43.62 -23.62
N VAL A 113 -44.92 -42.43 -23.53
CA VAL A 113 -45.59 -41.87 -24.70
C VAL A 113 -44.47 -41.42 -25.61
N GLU A 114 -44.28 -42.16 -26.70
CA GLU A 114 -43.45 -41.75 -27.83
C GLU A 114 -44.07 -40.46 -28.39
N GLU A 115 -43.55 -39.31 -27.97
CA GLU A 115 -43.68 -38.11 -28.79
C GLU A 115 -42.71 -38.29 -29.96
N GLU A 116 -43.26 -38.75 -31.08
CA GLU A 116 -42.57 -38.75 -32.36
C GLU A 116 -41.98 -37.35 -32.58
N ASP A 117 -40.64 -37.24 -32.58
CA ASP A 117 -39.92 -36.08 -33.08
C ASP A 117 -40.23 -35.94 -34.58
N SER A 118 -41.39 -35.37 -34.88
CA SER A 118 -41.77 -35.09 -36.26
C SER A 118 -40.68 -34.18 -36.84
N TYR A 119 -40.16 -34.55 -38.01
CA TYR A 119 -39.12 -33.79 -38.72
C TYR A 119 -39.50 -32.31 -38.95
N ALA A 120 -40.81 -32.00 -38.91
CA ALA A 120 -41.34 -30.66 -38.96
C ALA A 120 -40.99 -29.80 -37.72
N GLY A 121 -40.82 -30.40 -36.54
CA GLY A 121 -40.41 -29.74 -35.30
C GLY A 121 -38.97 -29.22 -35.34
N LEU A 122 -38.08 -29.85 -36.11
CA LEU A 122 -36.67 -29.44 -36.25
C LEU A 122 -36.51 -28.06 -36.92
N TYR A 123 -37.51 -27.63 -37.69
CA TYR A 123 -37.59 -26.31 -38.34
C TYR A 123 -38.66 -25.40 -37.74
N ALA A 124 -39.29 -25.81 -36.63
CA ALA A 124 -40.18 -24.92 -35.91
C ALA A 124 -39.42 -23.64 -35.53
N LYS A 125 -40.07 -22.49 -35.64
CA LYS A 125 -39.48 -21.17 -35.35
C LYS A 125 -39.09 -21.10 -33.87
N LYS A 126 -37.87 -21.53 -33.57
CA LYS A 126 -37.24 -21.56 -32.24
C LYS A 126 -37.18 -20.16 -31.60
N SER A 127 -37.21 -19.12 -32.43
CA SER A 127 -37.16 -17.73 -32.02
C SER A 127 -38.56 -17.13 -32.14
N GLY A 128 -39.16 -16.75 -31.00
CA GLY A 128 -40.39 -15.96 -30.94
C GLY A 128 -40.24 -14.50 -31.42
N LYS A 129 -39.06 -14.13 -31.92
CA LYS A 129 -38.74 -12.78 -32.42
C LYS A 129 -39.00 -12.71 -33.92
N PRO A 130 -39.54 -11.59 -34.45
CA PRO A 130 -39.85 -11.45 -35.86
C PRO A 130 -38.60 -11.68 -36.72
N LEU A 131 -38.79 -12.35 -37.86
CA LEU A 131 -37.70 -12.85 -38.71
C LEU A 131 -36.73 -11.74 -39.16
N GLN A 132 -37.22 -10.52 -39.38
CA GLN A 132 -36.39 -9.35 -39.72
C GLN A 132 -35.41 -8.97 -38.60
N GLN A 133 -35.79 -9.14 -37.33
CA GLN A 133 -34.93 -8.86 -36.19
C GLN A 133 -33.84 -9.93 -36.03
N VAL A 134 -34.16 -11.18 -36.39
CA VAL A 134 -33.20 -12.29 -36.43
C VAL A 134 -32.18 -12.06 -37.55
N TYR A 135 -32.61 -11.74 -38.77
CA TYR A 135 -31.69 -11.42 -39.86
C TYR A 135 -30.84 -10.18 -39.58
N GLY A 136 -31.42 -9.13 -38.98
CA GLY A 136 -30.64 -7.94 -38.57
C GLY A 136 -29.67 -8.20 -37.41
N HIS A 137 -29.91 -9.19 -36.55
CA HIS A 137 -28.94 -9.64 -35.55
C HIS A 137 -27.85 -10.50 -36.19
N ILE A 138 -28.21 -11.41 -37.08
CA ILE A 138 -27.25 -12.28 -37.78
C ILE A 138 -26.33 -11.44 -38.65
N ASP A 139 -26.85 -10.42 -39.34
CA ASP A 139 -26.05 -9.53 -40.19
C ASP A 139 -25.06 -8.69 -39.37
N ARG A 140 -25.50 -8.17 -38.23
CA ARG A 140 -24.61 -7.47 -37.29
C ARG A 140 -23.56 -8.40 -36.66
N ILE A 141 -23.91 -9.64 -36.32
CA ILE A 141 -22.95 -10.66 -35.83
C ILE A 141 -21.96 -11.04 -36.95
N SER A 142 -22.45 -11.16 -38.19
CA SER A 142 -21.67 -11.54 -39.37
C SER A 142 -20.69 -10.45 -39.81
N GLN A 143 -21.06 -9.18 -39.65
CA GLN A 143 -20.23 -8.04 -40.05
C GLN A 143 -19.26 -7.60 -38.95
N GLY A 144 -19.30 -8.22 -37.76
CA GLY A 144 -18.44 -7.85 -36.63
C GLY A 144 -18.75 -6.48 -36.03
N GLU A 145 -19.80 -5.80 -36.50
CA GLU A 145 -20.21 -4.43 -36.15
C GLU A 145 -21.11 -4.36 -34.90
N ILE A 146 -21.20 -5.45 -34.16
CA ILE A 146 -21.67 -5.36 -32.79
C ILE A 146 -20.38 -5.30 -31.99
N GLY A 147 -20.15 -4.16 -31.34
CA GLY A 147 -18.96 -3.88 -30.55
C GLY A 147 -18.51 -5.05 -29.67
N SER A 148 -17.29 -4.94 -29.15
CA SER A 148 -16.65 -5.94 -28.30
C SER A 148 -17.65 -6.62 -27.38
N LEU A 149 -17.48 -7.92 -27.14
CA LEU A 149 -18.31 -8.67 -26.19
C LEU A 149 -18.53 -7.87 -24.89
N LEU A 150 -17.50 -7.15 -24.44
CA LEU A 150 -17.48 -6.23 -23.30
C LEU A 150 -18.52 -5.09 -23.41
N GLU A 151 -18.71 -4.50 -24.58
CA GLU A 151 -19.68 -3.42 -24.83
C GLU A 151 -21.13 -3.92 -24.89
N ARG A 152 -21.34 -5.18 -25.27
CA ARG A 152 -22.66 -5.82 -25.12
C ARG A 152 -22.94 -6.24 -23.68
N TYR A 153 -21.89 -6.59 -22.93
CA TYR A 153 -22.00 -6.85 -21.49
C TYR A 153 -22.34 -5.57 -20.75
N SER A 154 -21.70 -4.44 -21.08
CA SER A 154 -22.03 -3.14 -20.48
C SER A 154 -23.43 -2.64 -20.85
N ASP A 155 -23.94 -2.88 -22.06
CA ASP A 155 -25.29 -2.44 -22.47
C ASP A 155 -26.42 -3.33 -21.88
N ARG A 156 -26.15 -4.62 -21.61
CA ARG A 156 -27.16 -5.56 -21.05
C ARG A 156 -27.10 -5.72 -19.55
N PHE A 157 -25.92 -5.56 -18.95
CA PHE A 157 -25.71 -5.76 -17.52
C PHE A 157 -25.22 -4.50 -16.80
N GLY A 158 -24.84 -3.44 -17.51
CA GLY A 158 -24.44 -2.15 -16.92
C GLY A 158 -23.49 -2.29 -15.73
N HIS A 159 -23.67 -1.41 -14.75
CA HIS A 159 -23.04 -1.52 -13.43
C HIS A 159 -23.80 -2.46 -12.48
N GLU A 160 -24.84 -3.17 -12.95
CA GLU A 160 -25.61 -4.09 -12.10
C GLU A 160 -24.79 -5.35 -11.81
N LEU A 161 -24.08 -5.88 -12.82
CA LEU A 161 -23.16 -7.00 -12.61
C LEU A 161 -22.02 -6.65 -11.66
N ASP A 162 -21.41 -5.48 -11.82
CA ASP A 162 -20.34 -5.04 -10.92
C ASP A 162 -20.85 -4.79 -9.50
N ARG A 163 -22.07 -4.27 -9.33
CA ARG A 163 -22.71 -4.11 -8.01
C ARG A 163 -23.01 -5.44 -7.36
N ASP A 164 -23.61 -6.38 -8.09
CA ASP A 164 -23.94 -7.70 -7.58
C ASP A 164 -22.68 -8.50 -7.25
N ILE A 165 -21.62 -8.38 -8.06
CA ILE A 165 -20.32 -8.97 -7.76
C ILE A 165 -19.70 -8.34 -6.50
N ILE A 166 -19.79 -7.02 -6.31
CA ILE A 166 -19.29 -6.36 -5.10
C ILE A 166 -20.07 -6.82 -3.87
N VAL A 167 -21.40 -6.94 -3.97
CA VAL A 167 -22.25 -7.45 -2.88
C VAL A 167 -21.91 -8.90 -2.56
N MET A 168 -21.81 -9.78 -3.56
CA MET A 168 -21.44 -11.17 -3.32
C MET A 168 -20.03 -11.31 -2.75
N ARG A 169 -19.03 -10.57 -3.29
CA ARG A 169 -17.68 -10.60 -2.72
C ARG A 169 -17.60 -10.03 -1.31
N LYS A 170 -18.49 -9.08 -0.98
CA LYS A 170 -18.59 -8.53 0.38
C LYS A 170 -19.23 -9.55 1.31
N GLU A 171 -20.33 -10.17 0.89
CA GLU A 171 -21.01 -11.24 1.63
C GLU A 171 -20.08 -12.44 1.85
N GLU A 172 -19.34 -12.90 0.84
CA GLU A 172 -18.34 -13.96 0.98
C GLU A 172 -17.23 -13.61 1.98
N ARG A 173 -16.79 -12.34 2.02
CA ARG A 173 -15.80 -11.88 3.01
C ARG A 173 -16.41 -11.79 4.40
N ASP A 174 -17.63 -11.30 4.52
CA ASP A 174 -18.35 -11.17 5.79
C ASP A 174 -18.68 -12.57 6.36
N ASP A 175 -19.07 -13.52 5.52
CA ASP A 175 -19.32 -14.93 5.88
C ASP A 175 -18.04 -15.62 6.32
N LYS A 176 -16.93 -15.44 5.59
CA LYS A 176 -15.63 -15.97 6.01
C LYS A 176 -15.14 -15.33 7.32
N ALA A 177 -15.38 -14.03 7.49
CA ALA A 177 -15.05 -13.35 8.74
C ALA A 177 -15.92 -13.84 9.91
N ALA A 178 -17.21 -14.10 9.67
CA ALA A 178 -18.12 -14.67 10.64
C ALA A 178 -17.74 -16.13 10.98
N GLU A 179 -17.37 -16.93 9.98
CA GLU A 179 -16.88 -18.30 10.18
C GLU A 179 -15.62 -18.31 11.03
N ILE A 180 -14.65 -17.43 10.76
CA ILE A 180 -13.43 -17.32 11.58
C ILE A 180 -13.77 -16.87 13.00
N ARG A 181 -14.68 -15.91 13.17
CA ARG A 181 -15.07 -15.38 14.49
C ARG A 181 -15.86 -16.38 15.33
N ASP A 182 -16.75 -17.13 14.69
CA ASP A 182 -17.64 -18.08 15.37
C ASP A 182 -17.03 -19.48 15.43
N SER A 183 -15.95 -19.75 14.69
CA SER A 183 -15.16 -20.97 14.83
C SER A 183 -14.49 -21.01 16.20
N PRO A 184 -14.68 -22.08 17.00
CA PRO A 184 -13.97 -22.24 18.26
C PRO A 184 -12.47 -22.28 18.01
N THR A 185 -11.71 -21.44 18.71
CA THR A 185 -10.25 -21.50 18.68
C THR A 185 -9.80 -22.84 19.25
N VAL A 186 -9.33 -23.74 18.39
CA VAL A 186 -8.73 -25.01 18.82
C VAL A 186 -7.28 -24.73 19.14
N GLN A 187 -6.96 -24.60 20.42
CA GLN A 187 -5.58 -24.72 20.88
C GLN A 187 -5.20 -26.20 20.79
N LEU A 188 -4.26 -26.53 19.91
CA LEU A 188 -3.63 -27.83 19.93
C LEU A 188 -2.78 -27.87 21.20
N LEU A 189 -3.25 -28.55 22.25
CA LEU A 189 -2.36 -28.97 23.32
C LEU A 189 -1.43 -30.04 22.74
N ASN A 190 -0.35 -29.60 22.10
CA ASN A 190 0.88 -30.36 22.15
C ASN A 190 1.32 -30.33 23.62
N GLN A 191 1.07 -31.42 24.32
CA GLN A 191 1.56 -31.63 25.69
C GLN A 191 3.10 -31.58 25.79
N GLU A 192 3.79 -31.45 24.65
CA GLU A 192 5.24 -31.29 24.51
C GLU A 192 5.66 -29.81 24.34
N GLU A 193 4.74 -28.85 24.07
CA GLU A 193 5.04 -27.41 24.01
C GLU A 193 4.79 -26.69 25.36
N GLU A 194 3.90 -27.22 26.21
CA GLU A 194 3.73 -26.72 27.60
C GLU A 194 4.96 -26.98 28.48
N GLU A 195 5.83 -27.94 28.12
CA GLU A 195 7.14 -28.14 28.77
C GLU A 195 8.24 -27.21 28.21
N ASN A 196 7.94 -26.45 27.15
CA ASN A 196 8.92 -25.64 26.42
C ASN A 196 8.62 -24.13 26.45
N SER A 197 7.51 -23.67 27.05
CA SER A 197 7.36 -22.27 27.42
C SER A 197 8.18 -21.98 28.68
N HIS A 198 9.10 -21.03 28.59
CA HIS A 198 9.94 -20.61 29.72
C HIS A 198 9.09 -20.06 30.90
N LEU A 199 7.85 -19.65 30.61
CA LEU A 199 6.91 -19.07 31.56
C LEU A 199 5.74 -20.04 31.83
N ASP A 200 5.27 -20.06 33.07
CA ASP A 200 4.03 -20.74 33.45
C ASP A 200 2.80 -19.97 32.96
N GLY A 201 1.69 -20.69 32.77
CA GLY A 201 0.46 -20.09 32.22
C GLY A 201 -0.14 -18.97 33.08
N GLU A 202 0.10 -18.96 34.40
CA GLU A 202 -0.39 -17.91 35.30
C GLU A 202 0.43 -16.62 35.14
N THR A 203 1.77 -16.72 35.11
CA THR A 203 2.64 -15.55 34.86
C THR A 203 2.44 -14.96 33.48
N LEU A 204 2.21 -15.78 32.46
CA LEU A 204 1.91 -15.30 31.11
C LEU A 204 0.65 -14.43 31.07
N ILE A 205 -0.39 -14.80 31.83
CA ILE A 205 -1.63 -14.01 31.95
C ILE A 205 -1.36 -12.68 32.66
N GLU A 206 -0.58 -12.72 33.74
CA GLU A 206 -0.22 -11.51 34.50
C GLU A 206 0.60 -10.53 33.64
N LEU A 207 1.63 -11.01 32.95
CA LEU A 207 2.45 -10.21 32.04
C LEU A 207 1.62 -9.60 30.90
N ASN A 208 0.67 -10.34 30.33
CA ASN A 208 -0.24 -9.77 29.33
C ASN A 208 -1.14 -8.68 29.90
N SER A 209 -1.61 -8.83 31.15
CA SER A 209 -2.39 -7.79 31.82
C SER A 209 -1.56 -6.54 32.13
N GLN A 210 -0.29 -6.72 32.52
CA GLN A 210 0.65 -5.61 32.71
C GLN A 210 0.92 -4.91 31.38
N LEU A 211 1.17 -5.67 30.32
CA LEU A 211 1.37 -5.15 28.97
C LEU A 211 0.19 -4.30 28.49
N GLU A 212 -1.05 -4.76 28.71
CA GLU A 212 -2.26 -4.01 28.33
C GLU A 212 -2.35 -2.67 29.09
N THR A 213 -1.97 -2.67 30.37
CA THR A 213 -1.96 -1.45 31.19
C THR A 213 -0.93 -0.45 30.67
N VAL A 214 0.30 -0.89 30.42
CA VAL A 214 1.38 -0.07 29.85
C VAL A 214 1.00 0.49 28.47
N GLU A 215 0.43 -0.34 27.60
CA GLU A 215 -0.02 0.10 26.27
C GLU A 215 -1.16 1.11 26.33
N ALA A 216 -2.08 0.98 27.29
CA ALA A 216 -3.14 1.95 27.53
C ALA A 216 -2.59 3.31 27.99
N GLU A 217 -1.57 3.31 28.85
CA GLU A 217 -0.90 4.53 29.31
C GLU A 217 -0.11 5.19 28.18
N LEU A 218 0.65 4.43 27.39
CA LEU A 218 1.32 4.95 26.19
C LEU A 218 0.33 5.55 25.20
N ARG A 219 -0.83 4.92 24.98
CA ARG A 219 -1.88 5.44 24.10
C ARG A 219 -2.48 6.75 24.61
N ARG A 220 -2.47 6.97 25.93
CA ARG A 220 -2.92 8.21 26.56
C ARG A 220 -1.85 9.31 26.50
N LEU A 221 -0.60 8.99 26.82
CA LEU A 221 0.48 9.98 26.98
C LEU A 221 1.10 10.41 25.64
N LYS A 222 1.19 9.52 24.64
CA LYS A 222 1.70 9.87 23.30
C LYS A 222 0.99 11.07 22.66
N PRO A 223 -0.36 11.12 22.56
CA PRO A 223 -1.03 12.29 21.99
C PRO A 223 -0.87 13.54 22.85
N GLU A 224 -0.72 13.41 24.18
CA GLU A 224 -0.46 14.54 25.08
C GLU A 224 0.94 15.12 24.87
N TYR A 225 1.94 14.26 24.65
CA TYR A 225 3.31 14.65 24.28
C TYR A 225 3.35 15.35 22.92
N GLN A 226 2.66 14.82 21.91
CA GLN A 226 2.56 15.45 20.59
C GLN A 226 1.90 16.83 20.68
N ALA A 227 0.79 16.96 21.40
CA ALA A 227 0.16 18.26 21.64
C ALA A 227 1.09 19.24 22.38
N ALA A 228 1.86 18.76 23.35
CA ALA A 228 2.87 19.58 24.05
C ALA A 228 4.03 20.01 23.12
N LYS A 229 4.44 19.13 22.19
CA LYS A 229 5.46 19.39 21.15
C LYS A 229 4.97 20.50 20.21
N GLU A 230 3.72 20.40 19.74
CA GLU A 230 3.08 21.41 18.87
C GLU A 230 2.93 22.79 19.53
N VAL A 231 2.54 22.81 20.81
CA VAL A 231 2.37 24.06 21.58
C VAL A 231 3.71 24.62 22.06
N GLY A 232 4.78 23.83 22.02
CA GLY A 232 6.10 24.20 22.50
C GLY A 232 6.21 24.29 24.03
N ASP A 233 5.36 23.55 24.76
CA ASP A 233 5.36 23.55 26.23
C ASP A 233 6.53 22.73 26.79
N ARG A 234 7.67 23.40 26.94
CA ARG A 234 8.92 22.79 27.43
C ARG A 234 8.82 22.19 28.83
N GLN A 235 7.90 22.64 29.67
CA GLN A 235 7.75 22.10 31.02
C GLN A 235 7.05 20.75 30.95
N LEU A 236 5.93 20.69 30.25
CA LEU A 236 5.18 19.44 30.05
C LEU A 236 6.00 18.39 29.29
N LEU A 237 6.77 18.80 28.27
CA LEU A 237 7.67 17.90 27.55
C LEU A 237 8.76 17.30 28.46
N ARG A 238 9.29 18.09 29.40
CA ARG A 238 10.31 17.61 30.35
C ARG A 238 9.74 16.60 31.35
N GLU A 239 8.45 16.69 31.65
CA GLU A 239 7.74 15.74 32.52
C GLU A 239 7.35 14.47 31.75
N LEU A 240 6.84 14.61 30.51
CA LEU A 240 6.33 13.49 29.73
C LEU A 240 7.43 12.59 29.13
N ARG A 241 8.58 13.15 28.72
CA ARG A 241 9.69 12.37 28.13
C ARG A 241 10.14 11.18 28.97
N PRO A 242 10.59 11.37 30.23
CA PRO A 242 11.05 10.24 31.03
C PRO A 242 9.93 9.22 31.26
N SER A 243 8.69 9.68 31.46
CA SER A 243 7.56 8.76 31.65
C SER A 243 7.26 7.89 30.42
N LEU A 244 7.38 8.45 29.21
CA LEU A 244 7.17 7.71 27.97
C LEU A 244 8.31 6.73 27.71
N GLU A 245 9.55 7.16 27.96
CA GLU A 245 10.74 6.32 27.82
C GLU A 245 10.67 5.09 28.74
N THR A 246 10.35 5.29 30.03
CA THR A 246 10.16 4.19 30.99
C THR A 246 9.05 3.24 30.53
N LEU A 247 7.88 3.74 30.14
CA LEU A 247 6.77 2.87 29.69
C LEU A 247 7.08 2.14 28.37
N MET A 248 7.88 2.74 27.48
CA MET A 248 8.33 2.07 26.26
C MET A 248 9.34 0.96 26.54
N ALA A 249 10.28 1.22 27.46
CA ALA A 249 11.24 0.22 27.91
C ALA A 249 10.54 -0.96 28.59
N GLU A 250 9.63 -0.69 29.53
CA GLU A 250 8.80 -1.71 30.19
C GLU A 250 7.99 -2.52 29.18
N ARG A 251 7.32 -1.86 28.22
CA ARG A 251 6.60 -2.53 27.14
C ARG A 251 7.52 -3.46 26.33
N LYS A 252 8.72 -3.02 26.00
CA LYS A 252 9.69 -3.80 25.23
C LYS A 252 10.13 -5.02 26.03
N LEU A 253 10.47 -4.82 27.30
CA LEU A 253 10.94 -5.88 28.19
C LEU A 253 9.85 -6.93 28.45
N ILE A 254 8.63 -6.51 28.78
CA ILE A 254 7.49 -7.44 28.96
C ILE A 254 7.24 -8.24 27.67
N LYS A 255 7.35 -7.62 26.49
CA LYS A 255 7.21 -8.33 25.21
C LYS A 255 8.34 -9.32 24.95
N ALA A 256 9.58 -8.96 25.24
CA ALA A 256 10.74 -9.85 25.11
C ALA A 256 10.61 -11.06 26.04
N VAL A 257 10.17 -10.85 27.29
CA VAL A 257 9.91 -11.93 28.26
C VAL A 257 8.79 -12.84 27.77
N ILE A 258 7.66 -12.27 27.31
CA ILE A 258 6.55 -13.06 26.74
C ILE A 258 6.99 -13.85 25.49
N ALA A 259 7.86 -13.29 24.66
CA ALA A 259 8.41 -13.95 23.47
C ALA A 259 9.47 -15.02 23.80
N GLY A 260 9.97 -15.05 25.04
CA GLY A 260 11.06 -15.93 25.48
C GLY A 260 12.45 -15.48 25.02
N GLU A 261 12.59 -14.20 24.64
CA GLU A 261 13.85 -13.56 24.25
C GLU A 261 14.61 -13.01 25.47
N ALA A 262 13.90 -12.67 26.54
CA ALA A 262 14.46 -12.17 27.80
C ALA A 262 14.03 -13.03 29.00
N GLU A 263 14.85 -13.06 30.06
CA GLU A 263 14.53 -13.78 31.28
C GLU A 263 13.64 -12.95 32.22
N LEU A 264 12.79 -13.62 33.01
CA LEU A 264 11.88 -12.96 33.93
C LEU A 264 12.62 -12.12 35.01
N ASP A 265 13.86 -12.50 35.35
CA ASP A 265 14.69 -11.80 36.33
C ASP A 265 15.11 -10.40 35.85
N GLU A 266 15.24 -10.18 34.54
CA GLU A 266 15.60 -8.89 33.95
C GLU A 266 14.48 -7.85 34.11
N LEU A 267 13.22 -8.30 34.11
CA LEU A 267 12.06 -7.47 34.37
C LEU A 267 12.10 -6.84 35.78
N PHE A 268 12.61 -7.60 36.77
CA PHE A 268 12.72 -7.14 38.15
C PHE A 268 14.01 -6.38 38.45
N ALA A 269 15.08 -6.61 37.68
CA ALA A 269 16.36 -5.92 37.84
C ALA A 269 16.29 -4.44 37.41
N SER A 270 15.44 -4.13 36.43
CA SER A 270 15.29 -2.76 35.89
C SER A 270 14.76 -1.72 36.88
N ASP A 271 14.21 -2.13 38.04
CA ASP A 271 13.59 -1.23 39.02
C ASP A 271 14.56 -0.81 40.16
N ASP A 272 15.73 -1.46 40.31
CA ASP A 272 16.66 -1.22 41.44
C ASP A 272 18.11 -0.87 41.04
N GLU A 273 18.52 -1.02 39.78
CA GLU A 273 19.90 -0.73 39.34
C GLU A 273 19.94 0.35 38.24
N GLU A 274 20.29 1.59 38.64
CA GLU A 274 20.92 2.56 37.75
C GLU A 274 22.29 2.00 37.28
N GLU A 275 22.32 1.00 36.40
CA GLU A 275 23.56 0.50 35.80
C GLU A 275 23.50 0.53 34.25
N GLU A 276 24.18 1.54 33.72
CA GLU A 276 25.11 1.51 32.58
C GLU A 276 24.83 0.51 31.44
N TYR A 277 24.29 1.09 30.35
CA TYR A 277 24.27 0.62 28.97
C TYR A 277 25.28 -0.47 28.58
N GLU A 278 24.79 -1.57 28.02
CA GLU A 278 25.42 -2.18 26.84
C GLU A 278 24.41 -2.13 25.67
N GLU A 279 24.71 -1.22 24.75
CA GLU A 279 24.04 -0.98 23.48
C GLU A 279 24.36 -2.16 22.54
N GLU A 280 23.57 -3.23 22.59
CA GLU A 280 23.47 -4.16 21.47
C GLU A 280 22.28 -3.74 20.60
N GLU A 281 22.61 -3.11 19.47
CA GLU A 281 21.70 -2.84 18.36
C GLU A 281 21.08 -4.14 17.85
N GLU A 282 19.88 -4.47 18.34
CA GLU A 282 18.96 -5.33 17.60
C GLU A 282 17.69 -4.57 17.22
N SER A 283 17.62 -4.33 15.92
CA SER A 283 16.49 -3.80 15.17
C SER A 283 15.18 -4.48 15.53
N HIS A 284 14.22 -3.73 16.06
CA HIS A 284 12.82 -4.12 15.96
C HIS A 284 11.93 -2.91 15.68
N VAL A 285 11.50 -2.85 14.42
CA VAL A 285 10.65 -1.85 13.78
C VAL A 285 9.37 -1.64 14.59
N ALA A 286 9.31 -0.52 15.31
CA ALA A 286 8.08 0.04 15.83
C ALA A 286 7.72 1.25 14.98
N GLU A 287 6.75 1.07 14.08
CA GLU A 287 6.03 2.15 13.40
C GLU A 287 5.47 3.13 14.45
N VAL A 288 6.23 4.19 14.71
CA VAL A 288 5.80 5.40 15.39
C VAL A 288 6.32 6.55 14.53
N ALA A 289 5.37 7.36 14.09
CA ALA A 289 5.56 8.47 13.17
C ALA A 289 6.70 9.41 13.58
N GLU A 290 7.55 9.71 12.59
CA GLU A 290 8.22 11.01 12.37
C GLU A 290 8.75 11.67 13.65
N ASP A 291 9.77 11.07 14.24
CA ASP A 291 10.78 11.84 14.92
C ASP A 291 11.92 12.12 13.92
N ASP A 292 12.42 13.36 13.99
CA ASP A 292 13.64 13.83 13.33
C ASP A 292 14.85 13.02 13.87
N ASP A 293 14.88 11.72 13.58
CA ASP A 293 15.98 10.82 13.92
C ASP A 293 17.08 11.07 12.87
N ASP A 294 17.97 12.00 13.24
CA ASP A 294 19.16 12.45 12.53
C ASP A 294 18.93 12.68 11.04
N ASP A 295 18.77 13.94 10.61
CA ASP A 295 18.81 14.26 9.19
C ASP A 295 20.09 13.65 8.58
N LEU A 296 19.97 12.52 7.86
CA LEU A 296 21.10 11.81 7.27
C LEU A 296 21.66 12.58 6.08
N PHE A 297 20.95 13.62 5.61
CA PHE A 297 21.31 14.37 4.41
C PHE A 297 22.67 15.08 4.48
N PRO A 298 23.06 15.77 5.57
CA PRO A 298 24.42 16.29 5.72
C PRO A 298 25.48 15.19 5.66
N TYR A 299 25.25 14.03 6.28
CA TYR A 299 26.19 12.90 6.20
C TYR A 299 26.30 12.36 4.76
N PHE A 300 25.19 12.21 4.06
CA PHE A 300 25.17 11.88 2.64
C PHE A 300 25.97 12.87 1.78
N VAL A 301 25.81 14.18 2.00
CA VAL A 301 26.59 15.19 1.28
C VAL A 301 28.09 15.01 1.52
N THR A 302 28.52 14.65 2.74
CA THR A 302 29.93 14.34 3.02
C THR A 302 30.43 13.08 2.31
N ILE A 303 29.59 12.03 2.23
CA ILE A 303 29.90 10.81 1.48
C ILE A 303 30.13 11.16 0.01
N ILE A 304 29.23 11.94 -0.59
CA ILE A 304 29.32 12.31 -2.00
C ILE A 304 30.52 13.21 -2.28
N ASP A 305 30.88 14.13 -1.38
CA ASP A 305 32.09 14.96 -1.52
C ASP A 305 33.37 14.13 -1.44
N SER A 306 33.43 13.16 -0.51
CA SER A 306 34.53 12.20 -0.43
C SER A 306 34.62 11.37 -1.71
N PHE A 307 33.49 10.85 -2.19
CA PHE A 307 33.42 10.06 -3.40
C PHE A 307 33.86 10.84 -4.64
N LEU A 308 33.41 12.08 -4.80
CA LEU A 308 33.87 13.00 -5.87
C LEU A 308 35.38 13.26 -5.80
N GLY A 309 35.96 13.25 -4.61
CA GLY A 309 37.41 13.37 -4.39
C GLY A 309 38.23 12.14 -4.81
N GLU A 310 37.62 10.96 -4.86
CA GLU A 310 38.27 9.70 -5.27
C GLU A 310 38.19 9.44 -6.77
N LEU A 311 37.34 10.18 -7.49
CA LEU A 311 37.15 10.03 -8.93
C LEU A 311 38.34 10.56 -9.76
N PRO A 312 38.54 10.04 -10.98
CA PRO A 312 39.54 10.57 -11.91
C PRO A 312 39.23 12.02 -12.32
N GLU A 313 40.29 12.80 -12.54
CA GLU A 313 40.20 14.24 -12.87
C GLU A 313 39.35 14.53 -14.11
N ASP A 314 39.32 13.61 -15.08
CA ASP A 314 38.51 13.71 -16.29
C ASP A 314 37.00 13.71 -16.00
N GLU A 315 36.54 12.91 -15.03
CA GLU A 315 35.13 12.81 -14.64
C GLU A 315 34.71 13.98 -13.74
N VAL A 316 35.57 14.40 -12.81
CA VAL A 316 35.34 15.60 -12.01
C VAL A 316 35.28 16.84 -12.91
N THR A 317 36.11 16.92 -13.94
CA THR A 317 36.08 18.00 -14.93
C THR A 317 34.80 17.98 -15.76
N ALA A 318 34.32 16.79 -16.15
CA ALA A 318 33.05 16.64 -16.85
C ALA A 318 31.86 17.06 -15.96
N PHE A 319 31.86 16.68 -14.68
CA PHE A 319 30.83 17.03 -13.72
C PHE A 319 30.82 18.53 -13.42
N THR A 320 31.97 19.15 -13.17
CA THR A 320 32.07 20.61 -12.90
C THR A 320 31.64 21.49 -14.07
N GLN A 321 31.61 20.95 -15.29
CA GLN A 321 31.09 21.62 -16.50
C GLN A 321 29.61 21.33 -16.77
N SER A 322 29.01 20.41 -16.00
CA SER A 322 27.60 20.04 -16.14
C SER A 322 26.68 21.07 -15.51
N GLU A 323 25.43 21.13 -15.99
CA GLU A 323 24.40 22.02 -15.46
C GLU A 323 24.01 21.67 -14.01
N GLY A 324 24.21 20.42 -13.57
CA GLY A 324 23.92 19.96 -12.21
C GLY A 324 24.94 20.41 -11.15
N PHE A 325 26.11 20.90 -11.56
CA PHE A 325 27.15 21.32 -10.62
C PHE A 325 26.75 22.56 -9.80
N GLU A 326 25.91 23.44 -10.34
CA GLU A 326 25.43 24.61 -9.59
C GLU A 326 24.56 24.19 -8.40
N VAL A 327 23.68 23.21 -8.59
CA VAL A 327 22.84 22.62 -7.53
C VAL A 327 23.72 21.93 -6.49
N TYR A 328 24.68 21.10 -6.94
CA TYR A 328 25.65 20.46 -6.07
C TYR A 328 26.36 21.48 -5.18
N ARG A 329 26.87 22.57 -5.78
CA ARG A 329 27.59 23.60 -5.03
C ARG A 329 26.74 24.30 -3.99
N VAL A 330 25.49 24.64 -4.31
CA VAL A 330 24.58 25.34 -3.39
C VAL A 330 24.28 24.46 -2.19
N VAL A 331 23.89 23.21 -2.42
CA VAL A 331 23.50 22.26 -1.37
C VAL A 331 24.70 21.76 -0.58
N ALA A 332 25.84 21.49 -1.23
CA ALA A 332 27.06 21.06 -0.55
C ALA A 332 27.68 22.15 0.35
N SER A 333 27.34 23.42 0.13
CA SER A 333 27.83 24.53 0.97
C SER A 333 27.14 24.57 2.33
N ASP A 334 25.86 24.22 2.37
CA ASP A 334 25.01 24.30 3.56
C ASP A 334 23.90 23.22 3.49
N PRO A 335 24.24 21.96 3.80
CA PRO A 335 23.30 20.84 3.66
C PRO A 335 22.18 20.88 4.71
N GLU A 336 22.43 21.47 5.88
CA GLU A 336 21.44 21.60 6.95
C GLU A 336 20.36 22.65 6.61
N ALA A 337 20.72 23.72 5.89
CA ALA A 337 19.76 24.76 5.50
C ALA A 337 19.10 24.55 4.12
N ALA A 338 19.50 23.50 3.38
CA ALA A 338 18.94 23.19 2.07
C ALA A 338 17.46 22.80 2.16
N SER A 339 16.63 23.34 1.25
CA SER A 339 15.21 23.00 1.18
C SER A 339 14.99 21.60 0.59
N ASP A 340 13.83 20.99 0.87
CA ASP A 340 13.46 19.66 0.39
C ASP A 340 13.50 19.54 -1.14
N ASP A 341 13.08 20.60 -1.83
CA ASP A 341 13.16 20.72 -3.30
C ASP A 341 14.63 20.69 -3.78
N ASP A 342 15.52 21.46 -3.12
CA ASP A 342 16.95 21.50 -3.48
C ASP A 342 17.64 20.15 -3.19
N ARG A 343 17.25 19.46 -2.11
CA ARG A 343 17.75 18.13 -1.73
C ARG A 343 17.37 17.07 -2.77
N THR A 344 16.15 17.16 -3.30
CA THR A 344 15.64 16.28 -4.37
C THR A 344 16.39 16.50 -5.68
N GLU A 345 16.61 17.77 -6.06
CA GLU A 345 17.40 18.12 -7.24
C GLU A 345 18.87 17.67 -7.08
N PHE A 346 19.45 17.85 -5.89
CA PHE A 346 20.79 17.36 -5.56
C PHE A 346 20.89 15.85 -5.73
N PHE A 347 19.95 15.09 -5.17
CA PHE A 347 19.93 13.63 -5.30
C PHE A 347 19.85 13.20 -6.76
N SER A 348 19.00 13.84 -7.57
CA SER A 348 18.88 13.55 -9.01
C SER A 348 20.18 13.80 -9.77
N VAL A 349 20.91 14.87 -9.42
CA VAL A 349 22.23 15.17 -9.99
C VAL A 349 23.24 14.09 -9.61
N VAL A 350 23.25 13.66 -8.34
CA VAL A 350 24.16 12.63 -7.83
C VAL A 350 23.85 11.25 -8.41
N ASP A 351 22.58 10.86 -8.54
CA ASP A 351 22.17 9.59 -9.15
C ASP A 351 22.58 9.53 -10.63
N SER A 352 22.43 10.65 -11.36
CA SER A 352 22.89 10.76 -12.75
C SER A 352 24.42 10.66 -12.86
N LEU A 353 25.16 11.18 -11.88
CA LEU A 353 26.60 11.11 -11.79
C LEU A 353 27.06 9.65 -11.53
N LEU A 354 26.45 8.97 -10.56
CA LEU A 354 26.70 7.55 -10.27
C LEU A 354 26.34 6.64 -11.43
N GLY A 355 25.26 6.94 -12.16
CA GLY A 355 24.84 6.19 -13.35
C GLY A 355 25.76 6.38 -14.58
N GLY A 356 26.58 7.44 -14.60
CA GLY A 356 27.55 7.74 -15.66
C GLY A 356 28.93 7.10 -15.46
N MET A 357 29.16 6.46 -14.31
CA MET A 357 30.47 5.96 -13.91
C MET A 357 30.80 4.56 -14.42
N PRO A 358 32.10 4.20 -14.48
CA PRO A 358 32.51 2.83 -14.75
C PRO A 358 32.01 1.88 -13.66
N ASP A 359 31.55 0.69 -14.07
CA ASP A 359 30.98 -0.34 -13.19
C ASP A 359 31.88 -0.66 -11.98
N ASP A 360 33.21 -0.54 -12.12
CA ASP A 360 34.17 -0.81 -11.04
C ASP A 360 34.06 0.18 -9.88
N ALA A 361 33.85 1.47 -10.17
CA ALA A 361 33.67 2.52 -9.15
C ALA A 361 32.32 2.39 -8.45
N VAL A 362 31.25 2.10 -9.22
CA VAL A 362 29.91 1.83 -8.66
C VAL A 362 29.92 0.56 -7.81
N LEU A 363 30.64 -0.48 -8.22
CA LEU A 363 30.80 -1.72 -7.45
C LEU A 363 31.62 -1.53 -6.17
N ALA A 364 32.57 -0.59 -6.14
CA ALA A 364 33.30 -0.24 -4.94
C ALA A 364 32.39 0.51 -3.95
N PHE A 365 31.65 1.51 -4.45
CA PHE A 365 30.70 2.28 -3.65
C PHE A 365 29.56 1.42 -3.08
N THR A 366 28.93 0.57 -3.89
CA THR A 366 27.83 -0.32 -3.44
C THR A 366 28.24 -1.39 -2.43
N LYS A 367 29.54 -1.64 -2.26
CA LYS A 367 30.09 -2.54 -1.23
C LYS A 367 30.51 -1.82 0.04
N SER A 368 30.52 -0.49 0.03
CA SER A 368 30.83 0.32 1.19
C SER A 368 29.61 0.49 2.07
N ASP A 369 29.85 0.71 3.37
CA ASP A 369 28.80 0.98 4.35
C ASP A 369 28.05 2.30 4.04
N ASP A 370 28.68 3.20 3.28
CA ASP A 370 28.10 4.47 2.80
C ASP A 370 26.93 4.29 1.80
N PHE A 371 26.83 3.11 1.17
CA PHE A 371 25.73 2.80 0.26
C PHE A 371 24.39 2.66 1.00
N GLU A 372 24.41 2.30 2.28
CA GLU A 372 23.17 2.21 3.07
C GLU A 372 22.53 3.59 3.25
N VAL A 373 23.35 4.62 3.45
CA VAL A 373 22.90 6.02 3.52
C VAL A 373 22.39 6.49 2.16
N TYR A 374 23.08 6.17 1.07
CA TYR A 374 22.58 6.43 -0.29
C TYR A 374 21.19 5.84 -0.51
N ARG A 375 20.98 4.59 -0.09
CA ARG A 375 19.70 3.90 -0.24
C ARG A 375 18.59 4.51 0.62
N ALA A 376 18.91 4.89 1.85
CA ALA A 376 17.97 5.54 2.76
C ALA A 376 17.50 6.89 2.20
N ILE A 377 18.44 7.71 1.70
CA ILE A 377 18.13 9.01 1.08
C ILE A 377 17.41 8.80 -0.25
N GLY A 378 17.82 7.84 -1.07
CA GLY A 378 17.11 7.52 -2.30
C GLY A 378 15.67 7.09 -2.07
N ALA A 379 15.34 6.43 -0.96
CA ALA A 379 13.95 6.12 -0.62
C ALA A 379 13.11 7.35 -0.27
N MET A 380 13.75 8.44 0.20
CA MET A 380 13.09 9.68 0.56
C MET A 380 12.93 10.66 -0.63
N TYR A 381 13.92 10.71 -1.53
CA TYR A 381 14.03 11.73 -2.57
C TYR A 381 13.99 11.19 -4.03
N SER A 382 13.57 9.93 -4.25
CA SER A 382 13.45 9.29 -5.58
C SER A 382 12.19 9.64 -6.37
#